data_AF-A0A7S4D8P3-F1
#
_entry.id   AF-A0A7S4D8P3-F1
#
_cell.length_a   1.000
_cell.length_b   1.000
_cell.length_c   1.000
_cell.angle_alpha   90.00
_cell.angle_beta   90.00
_cell.angle_gamma   90.00
#
_symmetry.space_group_name_H-M   'P 1'
#
loop_
_entity.id
_entity.type
_entity.pdbx_description
1 polymer ?
#
loop_
_entity_poly.entity_id
_entity_poly.type
_entity_poly.pdbx_seq_one_letter_code
_entity_poly.pdbx_strand_id
1 'polypeptide(L)'
;MKLATLIFLALAGLARSLLVSQAKPKAATNFASLRAVYSIRRLPVGTSDSIVLPQARALAAASLKMSTDASSSPLSPEPLIVGMFGGGTVGGGVYEICQKKKQLFESLGANIKIKKICVKDATKSRDFKLDSNTEIVTDFNAILDDPEINCVIEVMGGTTAAKDVVYAAIGKGKHVVTANKALLAQHLPEIQELLAQNPGVKFGFEAAVCGGIPIIHTLQNDFLGDNIRKLLGIMNGTTNYMLTKMESEGADYAAVLAEAQALGYAEADPTADVEGHDVQAKIALAAKLAFGVNVPVDQVPCTGISQIAANDFKYARAMGRTIKLAGVAQLSPTSGA
;
A
#
# COMPACT_ATOMS: atom_id res chain seq x y z
N MET A 1 8.34 -3.00 11.97
CA MET A 1 8.72 -4.12 11.08
C MET A 1 7.68 -4.42 9.98
N LYS A 2 6.38 -4.61 10.28
CA LYS A 2 5.36 -4.96 9.26
C LYS A 2 5.22 -3.94 8.11
N LEU A 3 5.14 -2.64 8.41
CA LEU A 3 4.99 -1.58 7.40
C LEU A 3 6.21 -1.48 6.46
N ALA A 4 7.41 -1.55 7.05
CA ALA A 4 8.67 -1.52 6.30
C ALA A 4 8.77 -2.67 5.28
N THR A 5 8.30 -3.87 5.64
CA THR A 5 8.27 -5.02 4.73
C THR A 5 7.44 -4.75 3.47
N LEU A 6 6.37 -3.94 3.54
CA LEU A 6 5.53 -3.68 2.36
C LEU A 6 6.05 -2.59 1.48
N ILE A 7 6.59 -1.52 2.08
CA ILE A 7 7.32 -0.51 1.31
C ILE A 7 8.41 -1.22 0.53
N PHE A 8 9.07 -2.18 1.17
CA PHE A 8 10.05 -3.02 0.55
C PHE A 8 9.49 -3.97 -0.53
N LEU A 9 8.34 -4.61 -0.32
CA LEU A 9 7.68 -5.41 -1.36
C LEU A 9 7.24 -4.53 -2.55
N ALA A 10 6.76 -3.32 -2.30
CA ALA A 10 6.42 -2.35 -3.33
C ALA A 10 7.66 -1.94 -4.13
N LEU A 11 8.78 -1.65 -3.46
CA LEU A 11 10.06 -1.36 -4.12
C LEU A 11 10.56 -2.55 -4.96
N ALA A 12 10.46 -3.76 -4.44
CA ALA A 12 10.83 -4.97 -5.17
C ALA A 12 9.93 -5.22 -6.38
N GLY A 13 8.62 -4.98 -6.24
CA GLY A 13 7.64 -5.03 -7.32
C GLY A 13 7.95 -4.00 -8.41
N LEU A 14 8.28 -2.76 -8.02
CA LEU A 14 8.74 -1.72 -8.93
C LEU A 14 10.02 -2.14 -9.69
N ALA A 15 11.06 -2.57 -8.97
CA ALA A 15 12.31 -3.02 -9.57
C ALA A 15 12.09 -4.16 -10.59
N ARG A 16 11.23 -5.12 -10.25
CA ARG A 16 10.87 -6.23 -11.15
C ARG A 16 10.04 -5.76 -12.35
N SER A 17 9.11 -4.83 -12.17
CA SER A 17 8.30 -4.27 -13.28
C SER A 17 9.17 -3.52 -14.29
N LEU A 18 10.16 -2.76 -13.82
CA LEU A 18 11.10 -2.04 -14.67
C LEU A 18 11.98 -2.98 -15.49
N LEU A 19 12.37 -4.11 -14.90
CA LEU A 19 13.06 -5.18 -15.62
C LEU A 19 12.22 -5.78 -16.76
N VAL A 20 10.94 -6.05 -16.51
CA VAL A 20 10.03 -6.59 -17.53
C VAL A 20 9.80 -5.58 -18.65
N SER A 21 9.72 -4.27 -18.33
CA SER A 21 9.56 -3.20 -19.32
C SER A 21 10.77 -3.05 -20.25
N GLN A 22 11.96 -3.46 -19.82
CA GLN A 22 13.21 -3.41 -20.60
C GLN A 22 13.40 -4.68 -21.47
N ALA A 23 12.69 -5.76 -21.16
CA ALA A 23 12.73 -6.98 -21.95
C ALA A 23 11.87 -6.82 -23.23
N LYS A 24 12.50 -6.62 -24.39
CA LYS A 24 11.83 -6.81 -25.69
C LYS A 24 11.17 -8.20 -25.69
N PRO A 25 9.90 -8.35 -26.12
CA PRO A 25 9.24 -9.65 -26.17
C PRO A 25 10.00 -10.55 -27.16
N LYS A 26 10.88 -11.41 -26.64
CA LYS A 26 11.37 -12.56 -27.39
C LYS A 26 10.25 -13.60 -27.42
N ALA A 27 10.09 -14.23 -28.57
CA ALA A 27 9.10 -15.26 -28.84
C ALA A 27 8.93 -16.22 -27.65
N ALA A 28 7.68 -16.59 -27.38
CA ALA A 28 7.27 -17.45 -26.29
C ALA A 28 8.17 -18.69 -26.16
N THR A 29 9.06 -18.69 -25.17
CA THR A 29 9.76 -19.88 -24.73
C THR A 29 9.11 -20.36 -23.44
N ASN A 30 8.60 -21.59 -23.48
CA ASN A 30 7.97 -22.30 -22.38
C ASN A 30 8.71 -22.14 -21.04
N PHE A 31 8.15 -21.37 -20.11
CA PHE A 31 8.36 -21.57 -18.69
C PHE A 31 7.22 -22.42 -18.13
N ALA A 32 7.34 -23.73 -18.34
CA ALA A 32 6.70 -24.70 -17.49
C ALA A 32 7.42 -24.71 -16.12
N SER A 33 6.65 -24.94 -15.06
CA SER A 33 7.05 -25.24 -13.67
C SER A 33 7.34 -24.06 -12.72
N LEU A 34 6.25 -23.42 -12.28
CA LEU A 34 6.04 -23.09 -10.86
C LEU A 34 4.52 -23.10 -10.61
N ARG A 35 3.98 -24.31 -10.37
CA ARG A 35 2.59 -24.48 -9.92
C ARG A 35 2.54 -24.22 -8.42
N ALA A 36 2.07 -23.05 -8.02
CA ALA A 36 1.43 -22.92 -6.71
C ALA A 36 0.09 -23.66 -6.79
N VAL A 37 0.00 -24.81 -6.14
CA VAL A 37 -1.26 -25.57 -6.03
C VAL A 37 -2.12 -24.89 -4.97
N TYR A 38 -3.05 -24.03 -5.41
CA TYR A 38 -4.22 -23.68 -4.62
C TYR A 38 -5.42 -24.44 -5.20
N SER A 39 -5.86 -25.50 -4.51
CA SER A 39 -7.07 -26.22 -4.89
C SER A 39 -8.30 -25.39 -4.49
N ILE A 40 -8.85 -24.61 -5.41
CA ILE A 40 -10.15 -23.97 -5.24
C ILE A 40 -11.21 -24.94 -5.77
N ARG A 41 -12.01 -25.53 -4.87
CA ARG A 41 -13.20 -26.32 -5.25
C ARG A 41 -14.21 -25.37 -5.92
N ARG A 42 -14.54 -25.65 -7.19
CA ARG A 42 -15.64 -24.99 -7.91
C ARG A 42 -16.98 -25.37 -7.30
N LEU A 43 -17.83 -24.38 -7.05
CA LEU A 43 -19.29 -24.56 -6.93
C LEU A 43 -19.93 -24.24 -8.30
N PRO A 44 -21.03 -24.90 -8.68
CA PRO A 44 -21.57 -24.85 -10.04
C PRO A 44 -22.22 -23.50 -10.37
N VAL A 45 -21.96 -23.03 -11.60
CA VAL A 45 -22.50 -21.81 -12.20
C VAL A 45 -23.79 -22.16 -12.95
N GLY A 46 -24.88 -21.45 -12.64
CA GLY A 46 -26.10 -21.42 -13.46
C GLY A 46 -26.03 -20.29 -14.50
N THR A 47 -26.33 -20.66 -15.75
CA THR A 47 -26.57 -19.88 -16.97
C THR A 47 -27.60 -18.75 -16.78
N SER A 48 -27.75 -17.70 -17.59
CA SER A 48 -27.08 -17.06 -18.72
C SER A 48 -27.79 -15.71 -18.87
N ASP A 49 -27.10 -14.66 -19.32
CA ASP A 49 -27.56 -13.72 -20.36
C ASP A 49 -26.76 -12.42 -20.28
N SER A 50 -26.05 -12.16 -21.38
CA SER A 50 -25.12 -11.07 -21.59
C SER A 50 -25.85 -9.76 -21.89
N ILE A 51 -25.52 -8.70 -21.16
CA ILE A 51 -25.79 -7.32 -21.56
C ILE A 51 -24.49 -6.52 -21.47
N VAL A 52 -24.12 -5.93 -22.60
CA VAL A 52 -22.92 -5.11 -22.78
C VAL A 52 -23.17 -3.73 -22.19
N LEU A 53 -22.35 -3.30 -21.21
CA LEU A 53 -22.30 -1.92 -20.74
C LEU A 53 -21.04 -1.21 -21.30
N PRO A 54 -21.10 0.12 -21.54
CA PRO A 54 -20.05 0.84 -22.25
C PRO A 54 -18.74 0.82 -21.47
N GLN A 55 -17.68 0.39 -22.15
CA GLN A 55 -16.31 0.36 -21.61
C GLN A 55 -15.78 1.79 -21.43
N ALA A 56 -15.40 2.12 -20.20
CA ALA A 56 -14.45 3.19 -19.92
C ALA A 56 -13.51 2.75 -18.78
N ARG A 57 -12.71 1.72 -19.05
CA ARG A 57 -11.44 1.46 -18.34
C ARG A 57 -10.32 1.64 -19.35
N ALA A 58 -9.82 2.86 -19.46
CA ALA A 58 -8.61 3.16 -20.20
C ALA A 58 -7.62 3.84 -19.26
N LEU A 59 -6.69 3.06 -18.70
CA LEU A 59 -5.40 3.54 -18.25
C LEU A 59 -4.36 2.44 -18.52
N ALA A 60 -3.49 2.74 -19.49
CA ALA A 60 -2.21 2.13 -19.82
C ALA A 60 -2.18 0.73 -20.48
N ALA A 61 -2.57 0.66 -21.75
CA ALA A 61 -1.91 -0.20 -22.74
C ALA A 61 -1.20 0.71 -23.77
N ALA A 62 0.06 1.05 -23.51
CA ALA A 62 0.86 1.86 -24.43
C ALA A 62 1.63 0.95 -25.41
N SER A 63 1.10 0.89 -26.64
CA SER A 63 1.77 0.76 -27.94
C SER A 63 3.03 -0.11 -28.06
N LEU A 64 2.84 -1.35 -28.54
CA LEU A 64 3.89 -2.14 -29.19
C LEU A 64 4.02 -1.72 -30.67
N LYS A 65 5.04 -0.91 -30.99
CA LYS A 65 5.56 -0.84 -32.36
C LYS A 65 6.74 -1.80 -32.47
N MET A 66 6.60 -2.80 -33.35
CA MET A 66 7.68 -3.71 -33.69
C MET A 66 8.62 -3.03 -34.68
N SER A 67 9.87 -2.82 -34.26
CA SER A 67 11.00 -2.63 -35.17
C SER A 67 12.07 -3.67 -34.85
N THR A 68 12.48 -4.38 -35.89
CA THR A 68 13.47 -5.45 -35.86
C THR A 68 14.86 -4.83 -35.89
N ASP A 69 15.58 -4.92 -34.78
CA ASP A 69 17.03 -4.93 -34.83
C ASP A 69 17.58 -5.77 -33.68
N ALA A 70 18.40 -6.75 -34.05
CA ALA A 70 18.86 -7.84 -33.21
C ALA A 70 20.36 -7.68 -32.93
N SER A 71 20.70 -6.93 -31.87
CA SER A 71 22.00 -7.03 -31.20
C SER A 71 21.97 -6.34 -29.83
N SER A 72 21.80 -7.10 -28.76
CA SER A 72 22.35 -6.71 -27.45
C SER A 72 22.40 -7.89 -26.46
N SER A 73 23.49 -7.88 -25.69
CA SER A 73 23.88 -8.74 -24.57
C SER A 73 22.81 -8.83 -23.46
N PRO A 74 22.91 -9.79 -22.50
CA PRO A 74 21.98 -9.85 -21.36
C PRO A 74 22.07 -8.54 -20.55
N LEU A 75 21.01 -7.74 -20.61
CA LEU A 75 20.86 -6.50 -19.84
C LEU A 75 20.95 -6.84 -18.34
N SER A 76 22.02 -6.42 -17.69
CA SER A 76 22.05 -6.30 -16.23
C SER A 76 20.96 -5.30 -15.81
N PRO A 77 20.12 -5.60 -14.79
CA PRO A 77 19.10 -4.67 -14.32
C PRO A 77 19.74 -3.31 -14.03
N GLU A 78 19.17 -2.22 -14.55
CA GLU A 78 19.53 -0.90 -14.03
C GLU A 78 19.25 -0.87 -12.52
N PRO A 79 20.20 -0.43 -11.69
CA PRO A 79 19.99 -0.35 -10.25
C PRO A 79 18.89 0.65 -9.93
N LEU A 80 17.99 0.28 -9.01
CA LEU A 80 17.03 1.19 -8.41
C LEU A 80 17.77 1.99 -7.33
N ILE A 81 18.16 3.22 -7.65
CA ILE A 81 18.88 4.13 -6.77
C ILE A 81 17.84 5.01 -6.07
N VAL A 82 17.77 4.84 -4.76
CA VAL A 82 16.66 5.31 -3.94
C VAL A 82 17.09 6.49 -3.05
N GLY A 83 16.30 7.56 -3.09
CA GLY A 83 16.29 8.59 -2.06
C GLY A 83 15.12 8.39 -1.11
N MET A 84 15.34 8.44 0.20
CA MET A 84 14.28 8.22 1.19
C MET A 84 14.02 9.50 1.98
N PHE A 85 12.76 9.93 2.04
CA PHE A 85 12.29 11.03 2.86
C PHE A 85 11.68 10.47 4.14
N GLY A 86 12.38 10.66 5.27
CA GLY A 86 12.00 10.13 6.57
C GLY A 86 12.90 8.97 7.02
N GLY A 87 13.57 9.18 8.16
CA GLY A 87 14.49 8.20 8.79
C GLY A 87 14.06 7.77 10.19
N GLY A 88 12.74 7.78 10.46
CA GLY A 88 12.17 7.29 11.73
C GLY A 88 12.02 5.76 11.75
N THR A 89 11.14 5.24 12.61
CA THR A 89 10.92 3.78 12.78
C THR A 89 10.63 3.04 11.48
N VAL A 90 9.82 3.63 10.59
CA VAL A 90 9.45 3.03 9.31
C VAL A 90 10.64 3.07 8.35
N GLY A 91 11.23 4.26 8.14
CA GLY A 91 12.38 4.45 7.24
C GLY A 91 13.59 3.61 7.66
N GLY A 92 13.93 3.58 8.95
CA GLY A 92 14.99 2.73 9.49
C GLY A 92 14.71 1.24 9.26
N GLY A 93 13.47 0.80 9.47
CA GLY A 93 13.06 -0.57 9.16
C GLY A 93 13.18 -0.91 7.67
N VAL A 94 12.85 0.01 6.77
CA VAL A 94 13.01 -0.19 5.32
C VAL A 94 14.49 -0.33 4.96
N TYR A 95 15.32 0.59 5.48
CA TYR A 95 16.76 0.57 5.28
C TYR A 95 17.38 -0.76 5.72
N GLU A 96 17.07 -1.21 6.94
CA GLU A 96 17.59 -2.49 7.44
C GLU A 96 17.17 -3.68 6.60
N ILE A 97 15.92 -3.73 6.13
CA ILE A 97 15.44 -4.84 5.29
C ILE A 97 16.17 -4.85 3.95
N CYS A 98 16.38 -3.69 3.32
CA CYS A 98 17.17 -3.56 2.10
C CYS A 98 18.59 -4.11 2.28
N GLN A 99 19.26 -3.75 3.38
CA GLN A 99 20.61 -4.23 3.66
C GLN A 99 20.64 -5.73 3.98
N LYS A 100 19.77 -6.21 4.88
CA LYS A 100 19.74 -7.61 5.34
C LYS A 100 19.36 -8.58 4.24
N LYS A 101 18.50 -8.18 3.30
CA LYS A 101 18.00 -9.06 2.24
C LYS A 101 18.63 -8.81 0.87
N LYS A 102 19.61 -7.92 0.74
CA LYS A 102 20.25 -7.51 -0.52
C LYS A 102 20.49 -8.67 -1.51
N GLN A 103 21.16 -9.74 -1.06
CA GLN A 103 21.48 -10.91 -1.90
C GLN A 103 20.24 -11.62 -2.47
N LEU A 104 19.16 -11.71 -1.69
CA LEU A 104 17.91 -12.30 -2.15
C LEU A 104 17.25 -11.44 -3.23
N PHE A 105 17.34 -10.11 -3.14
CA PHE A 105 16.75 -9.24 -4.15
C PHE A 105 17.58 -9.20 -5.41
N GLU A 106 18.90 -9.16 -5.27
CA GLU A 106 19.83 -9.29 -6.40
C GLU A 106 19.56 -10.61 -7.18
N SER A 107 19.32 -11.73 -6.49
CA SER A 107 18.97 -13.01 -7.15
C SER A 107 17.59 -13.01 -7.80
N LEU A 108 16.68 -12.14 -7.36
CA LEU A 108 15.37 -11.91 -7.97
C LEU A 108 15.37 -10.80 -9.04
N GLY A 109 16.54 -10.23 -9.35
CA GLY A 109 16.73 -9.16 -10.34
C GLY A 109 16.52 -7.74 -9.81
N ALA A 110 16.21 -7.57 -8.52
CA ALA A 110 15.98 -6.27 -7.91
C ALA A 110 17.26 -5.75 -7.22
N ASN A 111 18.01 -4.86 -7.87
CA ASN A 111 19.17 -4.21 -7.26
C ASN A 111 18.76 -2.87 -6.64
N ILE A 112 18.47 -2.86 -5.35
CA ILE A 112 17.99 -1.68 -4.61
C ILE A 112 19.16 -1.07 -3.83
N LYS A 113 19.44 0.22 -4.03
CA LYS A 113 20.49 0.96 -3.32
C LYS A 113 19.91 2.24 -2.73
N ILE A 114 19.93 2.38 -1.41
CA ILE A 114 19.53 3.63 -0.76
C ILE A 114 20.74 4.55 -0.76
N LYS A 115 20.68 5.67 -1.51
CA LYS A 115 21.79 6.61 -1.66
C LYS A 115 21.74 7.73 -0.63
N LYS A 116 20.54 8.28 -0.40
CA LYS A 116 20.33 9.44 0.48
C LYS A 116 19.10 9.25 1.34
N ILE A 117 19.17 9.68 2.60
CA ILE A 117 18.02 9.72 3.51
C ILE A 117 17.86 11.16 4.02
N CYS A 118 16.76 11.80 3.64
CA CYS A 118 16.40 13.13 4.11
C CYS A 118 15.66 13.06 5.45
N VAL A 119 16.12 13.86 6.41
CA VAL A 119 15.61 13.91 7.78
C VAL A 119 15.55 15.36 8.26
N LYS A 120 14.69 15.63 9.26
CA LYS A 120 14.60 16.97 9.86
C LYS A 120 15.83 17.37 10.67
N ASP A 121 16.40 16.41 11.39
CA ASP A 121 17.54 16.61 12.28
C ASP A 121 18.58 15.53 12.04
N ALA A 122 19.72 15.89 11.45
CA ALA A 122 20.82 14.97 11.16
C ALA A 122 21.50 14.46 12.45
N THR A 123 21.51 15.26 13.52
CA THR A 123 22.21 14.97 14.79
C THR A 123 21.47 13.98 15.68
N LYS A 124 20.15 13.81 15.45
CA LYS A 124 19.33 12.85 16.18
C LYS A 124 19.90 11.43 16.06
N SER A 125 20.10 10.76 17.21
CA SER A 125 20.50 9.35 17.26
C SER A 125 19.46 8.46 16.58
N ARG A 126 19.93 7.41 15.88
CA ARG A 126 19.09 6.48 15.13
C ARG A 126 19.47 5.06 15.50
N ASP A 127 18.47 4.18 15.53
CA ASP A 127 18.64 2.79 15.93
C ASP A 127 19.24 1.90 14.82
N PHE A 128 19.49 2.46 13.63
CA PHE A 128 20.07 1.75 12.49
C PHE A 128 21.43 2.34 12.08
N LYS A 129 22.33 1.47 11.62
CA LYS A 129 23.68 1.84 11.18
C LYS A 129 23.73 2.03 9.67
N LEU A 130 24.14 3.21 9.23
CA LEU A 130 24.37 3.51 7.82
C LEU A 130 25.65 2.84 7.33
N ASP A 131 25.65 2.45 6.06
CA ASP A 131 26.88 2.08 5.37
C ASP A 131 27.61 3.33 4.85
N SER A 132 28.83 3.16 4.35
CA SER A 132 29.64 4.26 3.81
C SER A 132 29.06 4.89 2.54
N ASN A 133 28.05 4.28 1.93
CA ASN A 133 27.50 4.68 0.64
C ASN A 133 26.15 5.40 0.77
N THR A 134 25.64 5.55 2.00
CA THR A 134 24.37 6.19 2.30
C THR A 134 24.59 7.49 3.07
N GLU A 135 24.12 8.60 2.52
CA GLU A 135 24.26 9.93 3.12
C GLU A 135 22.99 10.38 3.84
N ILE A 136 23.13 11.02 5.00
CA ILE A 136 22.04 11.78 5.63
C ILE A 136 22.05 13.21 5.12
N VAL A 137 20.92 13.67 4.63
CA VAL A 137 20.72 15.06 4.18
C VAL A 137 19.55 15.69 4.93
N THR A 138 19.50 17.03 4.98
CA THR A 138 18.38 17.78 5.58
C THR A 138 17.61 18.60 4.55
N ASP A 139 18.15 18.75 3.34
CA ASP A 139 17.51 19.41 2.21
C ASP A 139 16.79 18.40 1.32
N PHE A 140 15.55 18.69 0.94
CA PHE A 140 14.78 17.86 0.01
C PHE A 140 15.39 17.85 -1.39
N ASN A 141 15.95 18.98 -1.83
CA ASN A 141 16.54 19.12 -3.16
C ASN A 141 17.78 18.26 -3.35
N ALA A 142 18.53 17.98 -2.27
CA ALA A 142 19.63 17.04 -2.29
C ALA A 142 19.23 15.62 -2.78
N ILE A 143 17.95 15.26 -2.67
CA ILE A 143 17.38 14.03 -3.24
C ILE A 143 16.66 14.31 -4.57
N LEU A 144 15.82 15.35 -4.62
CA LEU A 144 14.98 15.62 -5.78
C LEU A 144 15.79 16.01 -7.03
N ASP A 145 16.92 16.69 -6.87
CA ASP A 145 17.78 17.15 -7.96
C ASP A 145 18.94 16.20 -8.27
N ASP A 146 19.10 15.11 -7.50
CA ASP A 146 20.13 14.12 -7.78
C ASP A 146 19.76 13.29 -9.02
N PRO A 147 20.53 13.37 -10.13
CA PRO A 147 20.19 12.69 -11.37
C PRO A 147 20.38 11.17 -11.27
N GLU A 148 21.17 10.68 -10.32
CA GLU A 148 21.35 9.23 -10.12
C GLU A 148 20.16 8.61 -9.39
N ILE A 149 19.43 9.38 -8.58
CA ILE A 149 18.26 8.88 -7.85
C ILE A 149 17.08 8.74 -8.82
N ASN A 150 16.67 7.51 -9.13
CA ASN A 150 15.55 7.21 -10.03
C ASN A 150 14.26 6.81 -9.28
N CYS A 151 14.33 6.60 -7.97
CA CYS A 151 13.18 6.27 -7.13
C CYS A 151 13.24 7.03 -5.79
N VAL A 152 12.08 7.43 -5.28
CA VAL A 152 11.95 8.03 -3.96
C VAL A 152 11.01 7.21 -3.07
N ILE A 153 11.33 7.15 -1.78
CA ILE A 153 10.44 6.62 -0.74
C ILE A 153 9.99 7.78 0.13
N GLU A 154 8.69 7.98 0.31
CA GLU A 154 8.13 8.97 1.22
C GLU A 154 7.50 8.31 2.45
N VAL A 155 8.07 8.61 3.63
CA VAL A 155 7.66 8.14 4.96
C VAL A 155 7.86 9.23 6.03
N MET A 156 7.67 10.51 5.68
CA MET A 156 7.92 11.64 6.58
C MET A 156 6.78 11.89 7.57
N GLY A 157 5.56 11.44 7.24
CA GLY A 157 4.34 11.82 7.96
C GLY A 157 3.90 13.26 7.66
N GLY A 158 2.65 13.60 7.99
CA GLY A 158 2.02 14.86 7.59
C GLY A 158 1.68 14.91 6.09
N THR A 159 1.00 15.97 5.64
CA THR A 159 0.52 16.05 4.24
C THR A 159 1.21 17.13 3.41
N THR A 160 1.48 18.32 3.97
CA THR A 160 2.02 19.45 3.20
C THR A 160 3.39 19.16 2.56
N ALA A 161 4.43 18.94 3.37
CA ALA A 161 5.77 18.67 2.85
C ALA A 161 5.84 17.33 2.07
N ALA A 162 5.04 16.34 2.48
CA ALA A 162 4.96 15.06 1.78
C ALA A 162 4.40 15.23 0.36
N LYS A 163 3.36 16.05 0.20
CA LYS A 163 2.76 16.39 -1.09
C LYS A 163 3.79 17.04 -2.01
N ASP A 164 4.48 18.08 -1.53
CA ASP A 164 5.44 18.83 -2.34
C ASP A 164 6.57 17.91 -2.85
N VAL A 165 7.10 17.06 -1.98
CA VAL A 165 8.13 16.07 -2.35
C VAL A 165 7.61 15.06 -3.36
N VAL A 166 6.42 14.50 -3.15
CA VAL A 166 5.84 13.50 -4.07
C VAL A 166 5.58 14.13 -5.44
N TYR A 167 5.03 15.33 -5.49
CA TYR A 167 4.72 16.02 -6.75
C TYR A 167 6.00 16.36 -7.51
N ALA A 168 6.99 16.91 -6.81
CA ALA A 168 8.28 17.23 -7.40
C ALA A 168 8.99 15.97 -7.93
N ALA A 169 8.93 14.85 -7.20
CA ALA A 169 9.53 13.59 -7.64
C ALA A 169 8.88 13.07 -8.92
N ILE A 170 7.54 13.05 -8.99
CA ILE A 170 6.81 12.62 -10.19
C ILE A 170 7.13 13.53 -11.37
N GLY A 171 7.10 14.85 -11.18
CA GLY A 171 7.41 15.83 -12.24
C GLY A 171 8.86 15.75 -12.73
N LYS A 172 9.78 15.22 -11.92
CA LYS A 172 11.18 14.96 -12.29
C LYS A 172 11.41 13.54 -12.83
N GLY A 173 10.35 12.79 -13.13
CA GLY A 173 10.44 11.45 -13.70
C GLY A 173 10.90 10.37 -12.73
N LYS A 174 10.91 10.63 -11.41
CA LYS A 174 11.35 9.67 -10.39
C LYS A 174 10.17 8.80 -9.94
N HIS A 175 10.39 7.49 -9.84
CA HIS A 175 9.40 6.59 -9.25
C HIS A 175 9.14 6.94 -7.79
N VAL A 176 7.93 6.68 -7.29
CA VAL A 176 7.56 7.02 -5.91
C VAL A 176 6.98 5.81 -5.21
N VAL A 177 7.44 5.56 -3.98
CA VAL A 177 6.79 4.66 -3.03
C VAL A 177 6.41 5.45 -1.78
N THR A 178 5.15 5.39 -1.35
CA THR A 178 4.72 6.06 -0.10
C THR A 178 3.92 5.10 0.78
N ALA A 179 4.01 5.30 2.10
CA ALA A 179 3.10 4.69 3.08
C ALA A 179 2.15 5.72 3.72
N ASN A 180 2.14 6.94 3.21
CA ASN A 180 1.44 8.07 3.81
C ASN A 180 -0.04 8.05 3.43
N LYS A 181 -0.82 7.35 4.25
CA LYS A 181 -2.27 7.20 4.07
C LYS A 181 -3.00 8.56 4.06
N ALA A 182 -2.59 9.51 4.91
CA ALA A 182 -3.22 10.83 4.97
C ALA A 182 -3.02 11.63 3.67
N LEU A 183 -1.80 11.58 3.11
CA LEU A 183 -1.50 12.16 1.80
C LEU A 183 -2.40 11.56 0.70
N LEU A 184 -2.50 10.24 0.65
CA LEU A 184 -3.28 9.55 -0.38
C LEU A 184 -4.78 9.82 -0.24
N ALA A 185 -5.31 9.88 0.97
CA ALA A 185 -6.71 10.19 1.20
C ALA A 185 -7.10 11.58 0.67
N GLN A 186 -6.19 12.56 0.76
CA GLN A 186 -6.44 13.94 0.36
C GLN A 186 -6.08 14.25 -1.10
N HIS A 187 -5.00 13.64 -1.61
CA HIS A 187 -4.35 14.10 -2.84
C HIS A 187 -4.21 13.02 -3.92
N LEU A 188 -4.80 11.83 -3.74
CA LEU A 188 -4.70 10.77 -4.74
C LEU A 188 -5.26 11.18 -6.12
N PRO A 189 -6.40 11.90 -6.26
CA PRO A 189 -6.86 12.38 -7.57
C PRO A 189 -5.79 13.20 -8.31
N GLU A 190 -5.20 14.20 -7.66
CA GLU A 190 -4.18 15.07 -8.23
C GLU A 190 -2.87 14.31 -8.52
N ILE A 191 -2.51 13.34 -7.67
CA ILE A 191 -1.38 12.43 -7.93
C ILE A 191 -1.66 11.61 -9.20
N GLN A 192 -2.88 11.11 -9.39
CA GLN A 192 -3.26 10.34 -10.59
C GLN A 192 -3.21 11.20 -11.86
N GLU A 193 -3.66 12.45 -11.79
CA GLU A 193 -3.54 13.40 -12.90
C GLU A 193 -2.07 13.67 -13.25
N LEU A 194 -1.22 13.88 -12.24
CA LEU A 194 0.21 14.10 -12.45
C LEU A 194 0.90 12.86 -13.04
N LEU A 195 0.51 11.66 -12.62
CA LEU A 195 1.01 10.39 -13.18
C LEU A 195 0.56 10.19 -14.63
N ALA A 196 -0.64 10.63 -15.00
CA ALA A 196 -1.11 10.59 -16.38
C ALA A 196 -0.26 11.47 -17.31
N GLN A 197 0.26 12.59 -16.78
CA GLN A 197 1.21 13.47 -17.49
C GLN A 197 2.64 12.90 -17.53
N ASN A 198 2.95 11.92 -16.66
CA ASN A 198 4.28 11.33 -16.50
C ASN A 198 4.23 9.79 -16.62
N PRO A 199 3.85 9.22 -17.79
CA PRO A 199 3.54 7.79 -17.94
C PRO A 199 4.73 6.84 -17.69
N GLY A 200 5.96 7.35 -17.71
CA GLY A 200 7.17 6.61 -17.33
C GLY A 200 7.33 6.43 -15.83
N VAL A 201 6.62 7.21 -15.01
CA VAL A 201 6.72 7.17 -13.55
C VAL A 201 5.79 6.09 -13.00
N LYS A 202 6.37 5.18 -12.20
CA LYS A 202 5.62 4.21 -11.41
C LYS A 202 5.39 4.75 -10.00
N PHE A 203 4.22 4.46 -9.45
CA PHE A 203 3.78 4.93 -8.14
C PHE A 203 3.26 3.75 -7.31
N GLY A 204 3.88 3.48 -6.16
CA GLY A 204 3.53 2.39 -5.26
C GLY A 204 3.07 2.88 -3.90
N PHE A 205 1.97 2.33 -3.38
CA PHE A 205 1.42 2.73 -2.09
C PHE A 205 0.77 1.60 -1.30
N GLU A 206 1.19 0.35 -1.56
CA GLU A 206 0.69 -0.86 -0.88
C GLU A 206 0.67 -0.71 0.64
N ALA A 207 1.73 -0.14 1.20
CA ALA A 207 1.90 0.04 2.64
C ALA A 207 0.84 0.95 3.29
N ALA A 208 0.10 1.75 2.52
CA ALA A 208 -0.89 2.68 3.06
C ALA A 208 -2.18 2.00 3.56
N VAL A 209 -2.49 0.79 3.09
CA VAL A 209 -3.75 0.09 3.43
C VAL A 209 -3.45 -1.30 3.99
N CYS A 210 -4.10 -1.64 5.12
CA CYS A 210 -4.02 -2.96 5.76
C CYS A 210 -2.63 -3.47 6.16
N GLY A 211 -1.60 -2.62 6.17
CA GLY A 211 -0.26 -3.03 6.56
C GLY A 211 0.18 -4.24 5.72
N GLY A 212 0.55 -5.35 6.37
CA GLY A 212 1.19 -6.54 5.77
C GLY A 212 0.40 -7.29 4.69
N ILE A 213 -0.83 -6.87 4.39
CA ILE A 213 -1.74 -7.57 3.49
C ILE A 213 -1.68 -6.87 2.13
N PRO A 214 -1.32 -7.57 1.02
CA PRO A 214 -1.11 -6.96 -0.30
C PRO A 214 -2.44 -6.65 -1.02
N ILE A 215 -3.33 -5.91 -0.36
CA ILE A 215 -4.69 -5.67 -0.83
C ILE A 215 -4.72 -4.77 -2.07
N ILE A 216 -3.85 -3.77 -2.18
CA ILE A 216 -3.81 -2.86 -3.32
C ILE A 216 -3.38 -3.62 -4.57
N HIS A 217 -2.29 -4.38 -4.49
CA HIS A 217 -1.83 -5.25 -5.57
C HIS A 217 -2.90 -6.24 -6.01
N THR A 218 -3.55 -6.90 -5.05
CA THR A 218 -4.62 -7.87 -5.30
C THR A 218 -5.79 -7.21 -6.05
N LEU A 219 -6.23 -6.03 -5.62
CA LEU A 219 -7.33 -5.29 -6.26
C LEU A 219 -6.96 -4.75 -7.64
N GLN A 220 -5.72 -4.31 -7.84
CA GLN A 220 -5.27 -3.64 -9.07
C GLN A 220 -4.65 -4.55 -10.11
N ASN A 221 -4.22 -5.77 -9.76
CA ASN A 221 -3.54 -6.67 -10.70
C ASN A 221 -4.25 -8.03 -10.78
N ASP A 222 -4.49 -8.67 -9.64
CA ASP A 222 -5.01 -10.04 -9.62
C ASP A 222 -6.49 -10.12 -9.99
N PHE A 223 -7.29 -9.13 -9.56
CA PHE A 223 -8.73 -9.05 -9.83
C PHE A 223 -9.10 -8.13 -11.00
N LEU A 224 -8.16 -7.80 -11.89
CA LEU A 224 -8.45 -6.92 -13.05
C LEU A 224 -9.57 -7.45 -13.95
N GLY A 225 -9.68 -8.78 -14.09
CA GLY A 225 -10.71 -9.45 -14.89
C GLY A 225 -12.03 -9.68 -14.16
N ASP A 226 -12.09 -9.41 -12.85
CA ASP A 226 -13.26 -9.69 -12.02
C ASP A 226 -14.08 -8.43 -11.71
N ASN A 227 -15.36 -8.65 -11.40
CA ASN A 227 -16.27 -7.61 -10.95
C ASN A 227 -16.46 -7.68 -9.44
N ILE A 228 -15.64 -6.92 -8.71
CA ILE A 228 -15.74 -6.84 -7.24
C ILE A 228 -17.07 -6.21 -6.87
N ARG A 229 -17.87 -6.90 -6.04
CA ARG A 229 -19.18 -6.42 -5.58
C ARG A 229 -19.17 -5.89 -4.14
N LYS A 230 -18.27 -6.42 -3.31
CA LYS A 230 -18.21 -6.11 -1.89
C LYS A 230 -16.79 -6.28 -1.36
N LEU A 231 -16.37 -5.31 -0.55
CA LEU A 231 -15.23 -5.38 0.33
C LEU A 231 -15.73 -5.38 1.78
N LEU A 232 -15.21 -6.29 2.58
CA LEU A 232 -15.46 -6.38 4.01
C LEU A 232 -14.15 -6.75 4.69
N GLY A 233 -13.74 -5.99 5.69
CA GLY A 233 -12.48 -6.28 6.38
C GLY A 233 -12.36 -5.63 7.74
N ILE A 234 -11.62 -6.31 8.62
CA ILE A 234 -11.11 -5.72 9.86
C ILE A 234 -9.79 -5.04 9.51
N MET A 235 -9.79 -3.70 9.52
CA MET A 235 -8.70 -2.91 8.95
C MET A 235 -7.87 -2.14 10.00
N ASN A 236 -8.19 -2.28 11.29
CA ASN A 236 -7.52 -1.62 12.40
C ASN A 236 -7.12 -2.62 13.50
N GLY A 237 -5.84 -2.59 13.87
CA GLY A 237 -5.26 -3.56 14.81
C GLY A 237 -5.64 -3.28 16.26
N THR A 238 -5.61 -2.00 16.66
CA THR A 238 -5.89 -1.52 18.02
C THR A 238 -7.32 -1.86 18.44
N THR A 239 -8.31 -1.46 17.65
CA THR A 239 -9.72 -1.78 17.91
C THR A 239 -9.99 -3.28 17.87
N ASN A 240 -9.37 -4.04 16.96
CA ASN A 240 -9.56 -5.49 16.93
C ASN A 240 -8.95 -6.18 18.15
N TYR A 241 -7.79 -5.74 18.64
CA TYR A 241 -7.22 -6.21 19.90
C TYR A 241 -8.19 -5.92 21.06
N MET A 242 -8.64 -4.68 21.19
CA MET A 242 -9.54 -4.25 22.26
C MET A 242 -10.85 -5.07 22.26
N LEU A 243 -11.54 -5.17 21.13
CA LEU A 243 -12.79 -5.94 21.03
C LEU A 243 -12.58 -7.43 21.35
N THR A 244 -11.45 -8.01 20.93
CA THR A 244 -11.11 -9.41 21.24
C THR A 244 -10.90 -9.60 22.74
N LYS A 245 -10.20 -8.66 23.39
CA LYS A 245 -9.91 -8.69 24.81
C LYS A 245 -11.17 -8.50 25.66
N MET A 246 -12.02 -7.54 25.30
CA MET A 246 -13.34 -7.34 25.90
C MET A 246 -14.19 -8.62 25.82
N GLU A 247 -14.20 -9.30 24.67
CA GLU A 247 -14.94 -10.55 24.49
C GLU A 247 -14.37 -11.71 25.33
N SER A 248 -13.05 -11.86 25.38
CA SER A 248 -12.40 -12.99 26.04
C SER A 248 -12.46 -12.87 27.57
N GLU A 249 -12.33 -11.66 28.10
CA GLU A 249 -12.23 -11.42 29.54
C GLU A 249 -13.53 -10.85 30.14
N GLY A 250 -14.50 -10.47 29.31
CA GLY A 250 -15.70 -9.78 29.76
C GLY A 250 -15.41 -8.41 30.38
N ALA A 251 -14.28 -7.80 30.01
CA ALA A 251 -13.79 -6.55 30.56
C ALA A 251 -14.45 -5.32 29.92
N ASP A 252 -14.55 -4.24 30.70
CA ASP A 252 -15.11 -2.97 30.23
C ASP A 252 -14.13 -2.22 29.31
N TYR A 253 -14.69 -1.44 28.39
CA TYR A 253 -13.96 -0.68 27.38
C TYR A 253 -12.80 0.15 27.97
N ALA A 254 -13.04 0.90 29.04
CA ALA A 254 -12.05 1.79 29.63
C ALA A 254 -10.84 1.04 30.21
N ALA A 255 -11.07 -0.12 30.83
CA ALA A 255 -9.99 -0.96 31.36
C ALA A 255 -9.13 -1.54 30.24
N VAL A 256 -9.77 -2.04 29.18
CA VAL A 256 -9.07 -2.59 28.01
C VAL A 256 -8.31 -1.51 27.24
N LEU A 257 -8.85 -0.29 27.15
CA LEU A 257 -8.13 0.83 26.53
C LEU A 257 -6.85 1.18 27.31
N ALA A 258 -6.94 1.26 28.64
CA ALA A 258 -5.77 1.54 29.48
C ALA A 258 -4.70 0.44 29.34
N GLU A 259 -5.09 -0.83 29.28
CA GLU A 259 -4.16 -1.94 29.02
C GLU A 259 -3.55 -1.84 27.62
N ALA A 260 -4.36 -1.56 26.59
CA ALA A 260 -3.87 -1.39 25.22
C ALA A 260 -2.84 -0.26 25.12
N GLN A 261 -3.01 0.83 25.86
CA GLN A 261 -2.04 1.92 25.95
C GLN A 261 -0.75 1.48 26.68
N ALA A 262 -0.88 0.79 27.81
CA ALA A 262 0.27 0.29 28.58
C ALA A 262 1.14 -0.70 27.77
N LEU A 263 0.50 -1.53 26.93
CA LEU A 263 1.17 -2.49 26.05
C LEU A 263 1.64 -1.88 24.72
N GLY A 264 1.34 -0.61 24.45
CA GLY A 264 1.71 0.08 23.21
C GLY A 264 0.91 -0.34 21.97
N TYR A 265 -0.27 -0.96 22.15
CA TYR A 265 -1.23 -1.21 21.07
C TYR A 265 -2.03 0.04 20.70
N ALA A 266 -2.27 0.94 21.66
CA ALA A 266 -2.95 2.22 21.46
C ALA A 266 -2.03 3.38 21.82
N GLU A 267 -2.14 4.50 21.09
CA GLU A 267 -1.43 5.73 21.42
C GLU A 267 -2.09 6.49 22.58
N ALA A 268 -1.43 7.54 23.09
CA ALA A 268 -1.96 8.37 24.16
C ALA A 268 -3.28 9.05 23.75
N ASP A 269 -3.37 9.50 22.50
CA ASP A 269 -4.62 9.89 21.86
C ASP A 269 -5.03 8.80 20.84
N PRO A 270 -5.95 7.89 21.21
CA PRO A 270 -6.36 6.78 20.37
C PRO A 270 -7.55 7.14 19.45
N THR A 271 -7.97 8.41 19.39
CA THR A 271 -9.23 8.84 18.76
C THR A 271 -9.36 8.34 17.32
N ALA A 272 -8.28 8.44 16.53
CA ALA A 272 -8.28 7.98 15.14
C ALA A 272 -8.60 6.48 15.00
N ASP A 273 -8.21 5.67 15.97
CA ASP A 273 -8.46 4.23 15.99
C ASP A 273 -9.86 3.92 16.55
N VAL A 274 -10.14 4.35 17.78
CA VAL A 274 -11.33 3.93 18.53
C VAL A 274 -12.62 4.54 18.02
N GLU A 275 -12.58 5.73 17.42
CA GLU A 275 -13.74 6.34 16.76
C GLU A 275 -13.89 5.90 15.29
N GLY A 276 -12.98 5.06 14.79
CA GLY A 276 -13.07 4.39 13.49
C GLY A 276 -12.57 5.19 12.30
N HIS A 277 -12.06 6.42 12.49
CA HIS A 277 -11.54 7.26 11.40
C HIS A 277 -10.43 6.58 10.59
N ASP A 278 -9.60 5.75 11.21
CA ASP A 278 -8.58 4.98 10.51
C ASP A 278 -9.20 3.99 9.51
N VAL A 279 -10.23 3.26 9.94
CA VAL A 279 -11.00 2.32 9.10
C VAL A 279 -11.76 3.07 8.02
N GLN A 280 -12.38 4.19 8.35
CA GLN A 280 -13.12 5.08 7.42
C GLN A 280 -12.24 5.49 6.23
N ALA A 281 -11.04 5.99 6.48
CA ALA A 281 -10.13 6.39 5.42
C ALA A 281 -9.56 5.19 4.63
N LYS A 282 -9.31 4.04 5.28
CA LYS A 282 -8.83 2.82 4.59
C LYS A 282 -9.90 2.24 3.66
N ILE A 283 -11.16 2.20 4.10
CA ILE A 283 -12.25 1.65 3.28
C ILE A 283 -12.60 2.58 2.12
N ALA A 284 -12.53 3.91 2.29
CA ALA A 284 -12.69 4.87 1.19
C ALA A 284 -11.64 4.65 0.09
N LEU A 285 -10.37 4.52 0.47
CA LEU A 285 -9.28 4.23 -0.47
C LEU A 285 -9.46 2.86 -1.15
N ALA A 286 -9.78 1.82 -0.38
CA ALA A 286 -10.03 0.49 -0.94
C ALA A 286 -11.24 0.46 -1.89
N ALA A 287 -12.31 1.20 -1.59
CA ALA A 287 -13.48 1.34 -2.46
C ALA A 287 -13.12 2.03 -3.78
N LYS A 288 -12.31 3.09 -3.75
CA LYS A 288 -11.79 3.74 -4.95
C LYS A 288 -11.01 2.78 -5.83
N LEU A 289 -10.17 1.94 -5.22
CA LEU A 289 -9.39 0.94 -5.95
C LEU A 289 -10.24 -0.19 -6.54
N ALA A 290 -11.19 -0.72 -5.76
CA ALA A 290 -12.01 -1.85 -6.18
C ALA A 290 -13.09 -1.46 -7.20
N PHE A 291 -13.70 -0.29 -7.04
CA PHE A 291 -14.88 0.11 -7.81
C PHE A 291 -14.60 1.25 -8.80
N GLY A 292 -13.46 1.92 -8.71
CA GLY A 292 -13.13 3.09 -9.54
C GLY A 292 -13.91 4.35 -9.17
N VAL A 293 -14.56 4.39 -8.01
CA VAL A 293 -15.40 5.52 -7.56
C VAL A 293 -14.69 6.31 -6.46
N ASN A 294 -14.64 7.64 -6.60
CA ASN A 294 -14.10 8.51 -5.56
C ASN A 294 -15.20 8.84 -4.54
N VAL A 295 -15.06 8.36 -3.30
CA VAL A 295 -15.96 8.68 -2.20
C VAL A 295 -15.20 9.56 -1.19
N PRO A 296 -15.65 10.81 -0.95
CA PRO A 296 -15.07 11.65 0.09
C PRO A 296 -15.11 10.95 1.46
N VAL A 297 -14.01 11.01 2.20
CA VAL A 297 -13.86 10.26 3.47
C VAL A 297 -14.93 10.68 4.49
N ASP A 298 -15.26 11.96 4.54
CA ASP A 298 -16.28 12.56 5.40
C ASP A 298 -17.71 12.08 5.07
N GLN A 299 -17.95 11.58 3.86
CA GLN A 299 -19.23 10.98 3.46
C GLN A 299 -19.34 9.49 3.81
N VAL A 300 -18.27 8.85 4.26
CA VAL A 300 -18.32 7.45 4.69
C VAL A 300 -18.86 7.40 6.13
N PRO A 301 -20.02 6.75 6.38
CA PRO A 301 -20.53 6.63 7.74
C PRO A 301 -19.52 5.95 8.67
N CYS A 302 -19.29 6.55 9.85
CA CYS A 302 -18.28 6.09 10.79
C CYS A 302 -18.88 6.01 12.19
N THR A 303 -18.70 4.86 12.84
CA THR A 303 -19.08 4.65 14.23
C THR A 303 -17.99 3.83 14.89
N GLY A 304 -17.44 4.36 15.98
CA GLY A 304 -16.37 3.75 16.75
C GLY A 304 -16.81 2.59 17.63
N ILE A 305 -15.90 2.21 18.53
CA ILE A 305 -16.08 1.14 19.52
C ILE A 305 -16.25 1.66 20.95
N SER A 306 -16.18 2.98 21.16
CA SER A 306 -16.17 3.60 22.50
C SER A 306 -17.45 3.41 23.30
N GLN A 307 -18.57 3.12 22.62
CA GLN A 307 -19.87 2.87 23.24
C GLN A 307 -20.18 1.37 23.42
N ILE A 308 -19.27 0.47 23.03
CA ILE A 308 -19.47 -0.97 23.21
C ILE A 308 -19.29 -1.34 24.68
N ALA A 309 -20.29 -2.01 25.25
CA ALA A 309 -20.27 -2.49 26.62
C ALA A 309 -19.93 -3.99 26.68
N ALA A 310 -19.41 -4.45 27.82
CA ALA A 310 -19.17 -5.88 28.05
C ALA A 310 -20.45 -6.74 27.92
N ASN A 311 -21.61 -6.16 28.27
CA ASN A 311 -22.90 -6.83 28.10
C ASN A 311 -23.29 -7.04 26.62
N ASP A 312 -22.83 -6.19 25.70
CA ASP A 312 -23.11 -6.36 24.26
C ASP A 312 -22.49 -7.66 23.74
N PHE A 313 -21.30 -8.04 24.22
CA PHE A 313 -20.67 -9.32 23.90
C PHE A 313 -21.44 -10.52 24.48
N LYS A 314 -22.10 -10.37 25.63
CA LYS A 314 -22.97 -11.43 26.18
C LYS A 314 -24.17 -11.66 25.27
N TYR A 315 -24.82 -10.58 24.82
CA TYR A 315 -25.94 -10.66 23.87
C TYR A 315 -25.49 -11.20 22.51
N ALA A 316 -24.35 -10.74 21.99
CA ALA A 316 -23.80 -11.25 20.73
C ALA A 316 -23.51 -12.75 20.81
N ARG A 317 -22.89 -13.22 21.91
CA ARG A 317 -22.61 -14.64 22.13
C ARG A 317 -23.89 -15.48 22.21
N ALA A 318 -24.93 -14.98 22.87
CA ALA A 318 -26.23 -15.65 22.91
C ALA A 318 -26.87 -15.82 21.51
N MET A 319 -26.53 -14.93 20.57
CA MET A 319 -26.94 -15.02 19.15
C MET A 319 -25.94 -15.80 18.27
N GLY A 320 -24.89 -16.41 18.85
CA GLY A 320 -23.84 -17.08 18.08
C GLY A 320 -22.97 -16.12 17.26
N ARG A 321 -22.78 -14.88 17.73
CA ARG A 321 -22.06 -13.80 17.04
C ARG A 321 -20.99 -13.18 17.95
N THR A 322 -20.13 -12.37 17.34
CA THR A 322 -19.15 -11.49 17.99
C THR A 322 -19.30 -10.06 17.45
N ILE A 323 -18.61 -9.10 18.05
CA ILE A 323 -18.60 -7.69 17.66
C ILE A 323 -17.22 -7.35 17.11
N LYS A 324 -17.18 -6.76 15.90
CA LYS A 324 -15.96 -6.32 15.22
C LYS A 324 -16.18 -4.96 14.56
N LEU A 325 -15.18 -4.09 14.64
CA LEU A 325 -15.12 -2.90 13.80
C LEU A 325 -14.69 -3.30 12.39
N ALA A 326 -15.60 -3.19 11.43
CA ALA A 326 -15.37 -3.59 10.05
C ALA A 326 -15.57 -2.42 9.09
N GLY A 327 -14.66 -2.28 8.13
CA GLY A 327 -14.86 -1.45 6.96
C GLY A 327 -15.69 -2.22 5.92
N VAL A 328 -16.76 -1.61 5.43
CA VAL A 328 -17.62 -2.21 4.40
C VAL A 328 -17.75 -1.26 3.23
N ALA A 329 -17.47 -1.75 2.03
CA ALA A 329 -17.81 -1.07 0.79
C ALA A 329 -18.56 -2.03 -0.11
N GLN A 330 -19.72 -1.65 -0.60
CA GLN A 330 -20.58 -2.53 -1.39
C GLN A 330 -21.22 -1.73 -2.51
N LEU A 331 -21.18 -2.28 -3.72
CA LEU A 331 -21.98 -1.76 -4.81
C LEU A 331 -23.44 -2.12 -4.54
N SER A 332 -24.30 -1.11 -4.50
CA SER A 332 -25.74 -1.34 -4.52
C SER A 332 -26.11 -2.11 -5.79
N PRO A 333 -27.04 -3.07 -5.73
CA PRO A 333 -27.63 -3.61 -6.94
C PRO A 333 -28.18 -2.45 -7.75
N THR A 334 -27.85 -2.36 -9.03
CA THR A 334 -28.56 -1.47 -9.94
C THR A 334 -30.01 -1.91 -9.90
N SER A 335 -30.90 -1.09 -9.36
CA SER A 335 -32.33 -1.20 -9.61
C SER A 335 -32.48 -1.15 -11.13
N GLY A 336 -32.85 -2.28 -11.73
CA GLY A 336 -32.93 -2.41 -13.19
C GLY A 336 -33.84 -1.36 -13.78
N ALA A 337 -33.37 -0.73 -14.85
CA ALA A 337 -34.20 -0.16 -15.91
C ALA A 337 -33.97 -1.03 -17.15
#